data_AF-A0AAV8XG72-F1
#
_entry.id   AF-A0AAV8XG72-F1
#
_cell.length_a   1.000
_cell.length_b   1.000
_cell.length_c   1.000
_cell.angle_alpha   90.00
_cell.angle_beta   90.00
_cell.angle_gamma   90.00
#
_symmetry.space_group_name_H-M   'P 1'
#
loop_
_entity.id
_entity.type
_entity.pdbx_description
1 polymer ?
#
loop_
_entity_poly.entity_id
_entity_poly.type
_entity_poly.pdbx_seq_one_letter_code
_entity_poly.pdbx_strand_id
1 'polypeptide(L)'
;MSTYEFDPDVCRQVLQKVAEDMPSGLSDPDLDEELVRFINESVTSSIKQKIDWLWGKYGIPEKLKQLKQLEKKSKKGDAWRPTTGEVDLDPIRVAKLETLKKELRKEIAEGHLDDSVRYRFDSGP
;
A
#
# COMPACT_ATOMS: atom_id res chain seq x y z
N MET A 1 -17.63 -11.90 0.78
CA MET A 1 -16.70 -10.83 0.38
C MET A 1 -15.69 -11.44 -0.56
N SER A 2 -15.55 -10.90 -1.78
CA SER A 2 -14.76 -11.52 -2.84
C SER A 2 -13.30 -11.70 -2.41
N THR A 3 -12.85 -12.95 -2.32
CA THR A 3 -11.46 -13.35 -2.10
C THR A 3 -10.68 -13.18 -3.40
N TYR A 4 -10.57 -11.94 -3.89
CA TYR A 4 -9.56 -11.66 -4.90
C TYR A 4 -8.20 -11.77 -4.21
N GLU A 5 -7.55 -12.93 -4.37
CA GLU A 5 -6.11 -13.00 -4.15
C GLU A 5 -5.48 -11.91 -5.02
N PHE A 6 -4.87 -10.90 -4.40
CA PHE A 6 -4.14 -9.82 -5.07
C PHE A 6 -2.84 -10.37 -5.70
N ASP A 7 -2.97 -11.35 -6.58
CA ASP A 7 -1.86 -11.86 -7.37
C ASP A 7 -1.39 -10.74 -8.32
N PRO A 8 -0.09 -10.40 -8.33
CA PRO A 8 0.43 -9.34 -9.18
C PRO A 8 0.13 -9.52 -10.67
N ASP A 9 0.13 -10.76 -11.16
CA ASP A 9 -0.13 -11.02 -12.57
C ASP A 9 -1.62 -10.85 -12.88
N VAL A 10 -2.50 -11.23 -11.96
CA VAL A 10 -3.95 -10.98 -12.08
C VAL A 10 -4.24 -9.48 -12.06
N CYS A 11 -3.62 -8.71 -11.16
CA CYS A 11 -3.79 -7.25 -11.12
C CYS A 11 -3.32 -6.58 -12.41
N ARG A 12 -2.19 -7.04 -12.97
CA ARG A 12 -1.67 -6.54 -14.26
C ARG A 12 -2.63 -6.86 -15.41
N GLN A 13 -3.14 -8.08 -15.48
CA GLN A 13 -4.09 -8.49 -16.51
C GLN A 13 -5.39 -7.68 -16.45
N VAL A 14 -5.90 -7.38 -15.26
CA VAL A 14 -7.09 -6.52 -15.10
C VAL A 14 -6.84 -5.13 -15.67
N LEU A 15 -5.68 -4.52 -15.40
CA LEU A 15 -5.34 -3.20 -15.95
C LEU A 15 -5.17 -3.23 -17.47
N GLN A 16 -4.56 -4.29 -18.01
CA GLN A 16 -4.44 -4.47 -19.45
C GLN A 16 -5.81 -4.67 -20.11
N LYS A 17 -6.74 -5.36 -19.45
CA LYS A 17 -8.12 -5.53 -19.93
C LYS A 17 -8.90 -4.22 -19.92
N VAL A 18 -8.74 -3.40 -18.89
CA VAL A 18 -9.32 -2.03 -18.89
C VAL A 18 -8.81 -1.22 -20.08
N ALA A 19 -7.57 -1.45 -20.53
CA ALA A 19 -7.06 -0.82 -21.74
C ALA A 19 -7.70 -1.33 -23.03
N GLU A 20 -8.13 -2.58 -23.09
CA GLU A 20 -8.89 -3.15 -24.21
C GLU A 20 -10.32 -2.63 -24.26
N ASP A 21 -10.92 -2.43 -23.08
CA ASP A 21 -12.30 -1.95 -22.95
C ASP A 21 -12.43 -0.42 -23.13
N MET A 22 -11.32 0.30 -23.29
CA MET A 22 -11.34 1.76 -23.47
C MET A 22 -11.90 2.13 -24.85
N PRO A 23 -13.02 2.88 -24.93
CA PRO A 23 -13.52 3.36 -26.20
C PRO A 23 -12.53 4.35 -26.79
N SER A 24 -12.25 4.25 -28.09
CA SER A 24 -11.31 5.14 -28.78
C SER A 24 -11.82 6.56 -28.99
N GLY A 25 -13.08 6.83 -28.64
CA GLY A 25 -13.72 8.13 -28.83
C GLY A 25 -14.06 8.46 -30.28
N LEU A 26 -13.78 7.54 -31.22
CA LEU A 26 -14.15 7.65 -32.63
C LEU A 26 -15.59 7.15 -32.79
N SER A 27 -16.52 8.04 -33.12
CA SER A 27 -17.97 7.73 -33.25
C SER A 27 -18.59 8.27 -34.54
N ASP A 28 -17.77 8.64 -35.52
CA ASP A 28 -18.26 9.15 -36.80
C ASP A 28 -18.69 7.98 -37.72
N PRO A 29 -19.96 7.93 -38.18
CA PRO A 29 -20.44 6.89 -39.09
C PRO A 29 -19.75 6.90 -40.46
N ASP A 30 -19.07 7.99 -40.84
CA ASP A 30 -18.33 8.08 -42.11
C ASP A 30 -16.85 7.64 -41.98
N LEU A 31 -16.42 7.18 -40.80
CA LEU A 31 -15.05 6.68 -40.59
C LEU A 31 -14.86 5.29 -41.20
N ASP A 32 -13.74 5.12 -41.90
CA ASP A 32 -13.26 3.83 -42.37
C ASP A 32 -13.05 2.86 -41.19
N GLU A 33 -13.79 1.76 -41.16
CA GLU A 33 -13.74 0.74 -40.12
C GLU A 33 -12.34 0.14 -39.95
N GLU A 34 -11.57 0.02 -41.04
CA GLU A 34 -10.21 -0.52 -40.99
C GLU A 34 -9.25 0.46 -40.32
N LEU A 35 -9.41 1.76 -40.60
CA LEU A 35 -8.65 2.82 -39.94
C LEU A 35 -8.99 2.92 -38.45
N VAL A 36 -10.28 2.84 -38.10
CA VAL A 36 -10.72 2.84 -36.69
C VAL A 36 -10.15 1.64 -35.93
N ARG A 37 -10.20 0.45 -36.53
CA ARG A 37 -9.59 -0.76 -35.93
C ARG A 37 -8.09 -0.59 -35.73
N PHE A 38 -7.37 -0.10 -36.74
CA PHE A 38 -5.92 0.13 -36.64
C PHE A 38 -5.56 1.12 -35.53
N ILE A 39 -6.32 2.22 -35.40
CA ILE A 39 -6.11 3.21 -34.33
C ILE A 39 -6.37 2.59 -32.96
N ASN A 40 -7.47 1.84 -32.80
CA ASN A 40 -7.82 1.16 -31.54
C ASN A 40 -6.72 0.19 -31.10
N GLU A 41 -6.23 -0.63 -32.03
CA GLU A 41 -5.15 -1.59 -31.77
C GLU A 41 -3.85 -0.87 -31.38
N SER A 42 -3.50 0.20 -32.09
CA SER A 42 -2.29 0.99 -31.82
C SER A 42 -2.34 1.69 -30.46
N VAL A 43 -3.48 2.29 -30.09
CA VAL A 43 -3.69 2.93 -28.79
C VAL A 43 -3.66 1.88 -27.67
N THR A 44 -4.40 0.78 -27.83
CA THR A 44 -4.45 -0.31 -26.85
C THR A 44 -3.06 -0.90 -26.60
N SER A 45 -2.31 -1.16 -27.67
CA SER A 45 -0.94 -1.68 -27.59
C SER A 45 -0.02 -0.72 -26.84
N SER A 46 -0.08 0.58 -27.16
CA SER A 46 0.71 1.62 -26.51
C SER A 46 0.41 1.72 -25.01
N ILE A 47 -0.87 1.65 -24.63
CA ILE A 47 -1.28 1.69 -23.23
C ILE A 47 -0.79 0.45 -22.47
N LYS A 48 -0.95 -0.75 -23.05
CA LYS A 48 -0.45 -2.00 -22.44
C LYS A 48 1.06 -1.97 -22.22
N GLN A 49 1.83 -1.52 -23.21
CA GLN A 49 3.27 -1.33 -23.06
C GLN A 49 3.61 -0.34 -21.95
N LYS A 50 2.83 0.75 -21.82
CA LYS A 50 3.03 1.72 -20.75
C LYS A 50 2.72 1.14 -19.38
N ILE A 51 1.64 0.37 -19.25
CA ILE A 51 1.29 -0.36 -18.02
C ILE A 51 2.45 -1.27 -17.63
N ASP A 52 2.96 -2.07 -18.57
CA ASP A 52 4.06 -3.01 -18.32
C ASP A 52 5.34 -2.32 -17.86
N TRP A 53 5.68 -1.20 -18.52
CA TRP A 53 6.81 -0.38 -18.12
C TRP A 53 6.64 0.19 -16.71
N LEU A 54 5.45 0.72 -16.37
CA LEU A 54 5.17 1.23 -15.02
C LEU A 54 5.22 0.10 -13.98
N TRP A 55 4.69 -1.07 -14.33
CA TRP A 55 4.65 -2.26 -13.48
C TRP A 55 6.06 -2.69 -13.07
N GLY A 56 6.97 -2.73 -14.04
CA GLY A 56 8.39 -3.01 -13.81
C GLY A 56 9.11 -1.86 -13.10
N LYS A 57 8.96 -0.63 -13.60
CA LYS A 57 9.67 0.56 -13.09
C LYS A 57 9.45 0.79 -11.60
N TYR A 58 8.22 0.62 -11.13
CA TYR A 58 7.89 0.83 -9.72
C TYR A 58 8.00 -0.43 -8.86
N GLY A 59 8.45 -1.56 -9.43
CA GLY A 59 8.59 -2.83 -8.72
C GLY A 59 7.28 -3.29 -8.09
N ILE A 60 6.15 -3.08 -8.77
CA ILE A 60 4.81 -3.37 -8.24
C ILE A 60 4.67 -4.81 -7.74
N PRO A 61 5.20 -5.85 -8.43
CA PRO A 61 5.11 -7.22 -7.94
C PRO A 61 5.72 -7.42 -6.55
N GLU A 62 6.91 -6.85 -6.33
CA GLU A 62 7.61 -6.98 -5.05
C GLU A 62 6.90 -6.19 -3.94
N LYS A 63 6.37 -5.01 -4.26
CA LYS A 63 5.58 -4.22 -3.31
C LYS A 63 4.29 -4.92 -2.89
N LEU A 64 3.58 -5.55 -3.83
CA LEU A 64 2.39 -6.35 -3.54
C LEU A 64 2.72 -7.58 -2.68
N LYS A 65 3.85 -8.25 -2.95
CA LYS A 65 4.35 -9.35 -2.13
C LYS A 65 4.65 -8.90 -0.71
N GLN A 66 5.33 -7.77 -0.53
CA GLN A 66 5.62 -7.17 0.77
C GLN A 66 4.34 -6.77 1.51
N LEU A 67 3.37 -6.18 0.82
CA LEU A 67 2.07 -5.82 1.39
C LEU A 67 1.36 -7.05 1.94
N LYS A 68 1.26 -8.14 1.17
CA LYS A 68 0.69 -9.41 1.65
C LYS A 68 1.40 -9.98 2.87
N GLN A 69 2.74 -9.84 2.94
CA GLN A 69 3.49 -10.27 4.11
C GLN A 69 3.18 -9.41 5.34
N LEU A 70 3.04 -8.09 5.17
CA LEU A 70 2.65 -7.17 6.24
C LEU A 70 1.23 -7.46 6.73
N GLU A 71 0.29 -7.70 5.83
CA GLU A 71 -1.09 -8.09 6.18
C GLU A 71 -1.14 -9.39 6.99
N LYS A 72 -0.34 -10.40 6.60
CA LYS A 72 -0.23 -11.66 7.34
C LYS A 72 0.36 -11.49 8.75
N LYS A 73 1.32 -10.57 8.90
CA LYS A 73 1.98 -10.28 10.19
C LYS A 73 1.19 -9.29 11.05
N SER A 74 0.26 -8.56 10.45
CA SER A 74 -0.56 -7.56 11.12
C SER A 74 -1.54 -8.22 12.07
N LYS A 75 -1.75 -7.62 13.24
CA LYS A 75 -2.89 -7.97 14.10
C LYS A 75 -4.16 -7.54 13.37
N LYS A 76 -5.13 -8.45 13.25
CA LYS A 76 -6.46 -8.13 12.71
C LYS A 76 -7.22 -7.29 13.75
N GLY A 77 -7.05 -5.97 13.71
CA GLY A 77 -7.69 -4.99 14.59
C GLY A 77 -7.50 -3.58 14.01
N ASP A 78 -7.96 -2.56 14.74
CA ASP A 78 -7.84 -1.15 14.32
C ASP A 78 -6.36 -0.75 14.19
N ALA A 79 -5.86 -0.87 12.96
CA ALA A 79 -4.58 -0.28 12.61
C ALA A 79 -4.70 1.23 12.76
N TRP A 80 -3.85 1.82 13.61
CA TRP A 80 -3.77 3.27 13.73
C TRP A 80 -3.53 3.88 12.35
N ARG A 81 -4.39 4.82 11.95
CA ARG A 81 -4.28 5.57 10.71
C ARG A 81 -3.97 7.03 11.06
N PRO A 82 -3.02 7.68 10.39
CA PRO A 82 -2.80 9.10 10.57
C PRO A 82 -4.04 9.87 10.12
N THR A 83 -4.63 10.69 10.99
CA THR A 83 -5.81 11.51 10.69
C THR A 83 -5.47 12.82 10.00
N THR A 84 -4.26 13.33 10.21
CA THR A 84 -3.81 14.64 9.69
C THR A 84 -2.89 14.53 8.48
N GLY A 85 -2.55 13.32 8.02
CA GLY A 85 -1.59 13.09 6.93
C GLY A 85 -0.13 13.35 7.31
N GLU A 86 0.12 14.02 8.43
CA GLU A 86 1.46 14.18 9.01
C GLU A 86 1.85 12.89 9.74
N VAL A 87 2.89 12.25 9.21
CA VAL A 87 3.46 11.05 9.77
C VAL A 87 4.90 11.39 10.11
N ASP A 88 5.10 11.86 11.34
CA ASP A 88 6.44 12.14 11.88
C ASP A 88 7.11 10.82 12.31
N LEU A 89 7.37 9.96 11.32
CA LEU A 89 8.17 8.75 11.48
C LEU A 89 9.64 9.11 11.30
N ASP A 90 10.22 9.81 12.27
CA ASP A 90 11.67 9.86 12.38
C ASP A 90 12.18 8.45 12.73
N PRO A 91 12.92 7.76 11.84
CA PRO A 91 13.42 6.42 12.07
C PRO A 91 14.27 6.32 13.35
N ILE A 92 14.94 7.42 13.72
CA ILE A 92 15.76 7.50 14.94
C ILE A 92 14.85 7.51 16.18
N ARG A 93 13.72 8.24 16.15
CA ARG A 93 12.72 8.21 17.24
C ARG A 93 12.10 6.83 17.39
N VAL A 94 11.74 6.17 16.29
CA VAL A 94 11.13 4.83 16.33
C VAL A 94 12.09 3.81 16.94
N ALA A 95 13.37 3.82 16.53
CA ALA A 95 14.39 2.94 17.09
C ALA A 95 14.60 3.18 18.60
N LYS A 96 14.68 4.45 19.03
CA LYS A 96 14.79 4.81 20.45
C LYS A 96 13.58 4.34 21.26
N LEU A 97 12.37 4.50 20.73
CA LEU A 97 11.13 4.07 21.41
C LEU A 97 11.06 2.54 21.57
N GLU A 98 11.50 1.78 20.56
CA GLU A 98 11.56 0.31 20.67
C GLU A 98 12.62 -0.17 21.66
N THR A 99 13.77 0.51 21.76
CA THR A 99 14.78 0.23 22.80
C THR A 99 14.21 0.49 24.20
N LEU A 100 13.62 1.68 24.40
CA LEU A 100 13.03 2.07 25.69
C LEU A 100 11.91 1.10 26.12
N LYS A 101 11.09 0.66 25.18
CA LYS A 101 10.03 -0.33 25.43
C LYS A 101 10.58 -1.70 25.86
N LYS A 102 11.73 -2.12 25.33
CA LYS A 102 12.40 -3.36 25.77
C LYS A 102 12.96 -3.23 27.18
N GLU A 103 13.58 -2.09 27.48
CA GLU A 103 14.12 -1.78 28.81
C GLU A 103 13.01 -1.76 29.86
N LEU A 104 11.92 -1.03 29.61
CA LEU A 104 10.77 -0.98 30.52
C LEU A 104 10.15 -2.36 30.75
N ARG A 105 10.03 -3.19 29.70
CA ARG A 105 9.53 -4.57 29.86
C ARG A 105 10.45 -5.43 30.73
N LYS A 106 11.75 -5.20 30.62
CA LYS A 106 12.76 -5.89 31.42
C LYS A 106 12.66 -5.45 32.89
N GLU A 107 12.57 -4.14 33.15
CA GLU A 107 12.40 -3.60 34.51
C GLU A 107 11.10 -4.08 35.18
N ILE A 108 10.00 -4.16 34.43
CA ILE A 108 8.72 -4.72 34.91
C ILE A 108 8.88 -6.21 35.26
N ALA A 109 9.57 -6.99 34.42
CA ALA A 109 9.76 -8.42 34.63
C ALA A 109 10.73 -8.73 35.78
N GLU A 110 11.72 -7.87 36.00
CA GLU A 110 12.71 -7.97 37.08
C GLU A 110 12.18 -7.42 38.42
N GLY A 111 10.96 -6.85 38.44
CA GLY A 111 10.34 -6.34 39.66
C GLY A 111 10.95 -5.04 40.16
N HIS A 112 11.67 -4.30 39.30
CA HIS A 112 12.35 -3.05 39.62
C HIS A 112 11.45 -1.81 39.52
N LEU A 113 10.12 -1.98 39.60
CA LEU A 113 9.22 -0.85 39.80
C LEU A 113 9.35 -0.39 41.23
N ASP A 114 10.35 0.46 41.47
CA ASP A 114 10.44 1.28 42.67
C ASP A 114 9.10 2.02 42.87
N ASP A 115 8.53 1.96 44.07
CA ASP A 115 7.24 2.54 44.43
C ASP A 115 7.19 4.07 44.20
N SER A 116 8.29 4.69 43.79
CA SER A 116 8.40 6.10 43.41
C SER A 116 7.66 6.48 42.12
N VAL A 117 7.23 5.53 41.28
CA VAL A 117 6.40 5.81 40.08
C VAL A 117 4.90 5.93 40.42
N ARG A 118 4.47 5.56 41.64
CA ARG A 118 3.06 5.70 42.07
C ARG A 118 2.61 7.14 42.34
N TYR A 119 3.52 8.12 42.38
CA TYR A 119 3.21 9.49 42.79
C TYR A 119 3.61 10.54 41.75
N ARG A 120 2.95 10.60 40.58
CA ARG A 120 2.94 11.80 39.71
C ARG A 120 1.68 11.97 38.85
N PHE A 121 0.50 11.58 39.35
CA PHE A 121 -0.76 11.95 38.68
C PHE A 121 -1.80 12.66 39.57
N ASP A 122 -1.56 12.82 40.88
CA ASP A 122 -2.53 13.43 41.79
C ASP A 122 -2.11 14.79 42.40
N SER A 123 -1.20 15.54 41.76
CA SER A 123 -0.90 16.90 42.24
C SER A 123 -0.50 17.89 41.15
N GLY A 124 -1.54 18.41 40.48
CA GLY A 124 -1.76 19.83 40.11
C GLY A 124 -0.93 20.45 38.99
N PRO A 125 -1.37 21.59 38.39
CA PRO A 125 -2.50 22.47 38.75
C PRO A 125 -3.77 22.30 37.91
#